data_AF-A0AAN8FD60-F1
#
_entry.id   AF-A0AAN8FD60-F1
#
_cell.length_a   1.000
_cell.length_b   1.000
_cell.length_c   1.000
_cell.angle_alpha   90.00
_cell.angle_beta   90.00
_cell.angle_gamma   90.00
#
_symmetry.space_group_name_H-M   'P 1'
#
loop_
_entity.id
_entity.type
_entity.pdbx_description
1 polymer ?
#
loop_
_entity_poly.entity_id
_entity_poly.type
_entity_poly.pdbx_seq_one_letter_code
_entity_poly.pdbx_strand_id
1 'polypeptide(L)'
;ENGWNGLIADLINNKADMCVTSLKLNSERARDIDFSLPFLETGIAIIVKIRSGVLSPTAFLEPFEYSTWVIILLVSIQGAALSIFIFEWVSPYSFNMSKYPPP
;
A
#
# COMPACT_ATOMS: atom_id res chain seq x y z
N GLU A 1 -21.36 -20.97 35.39
CA GLU A 1 -22.21 -21.42 34.27
C GLU A 1 -21.34 -22.24 33.31
N ASN A 2 -21.30 -23.56 33.49
CA ASN A 2 -20.43 -24.47 32.73
C ASN A 2 -21.31 -25.41 31.90
N GLY A 3 -21.89 -24.92 30.80
CA GLY A 3 -22.76 -25.74 29.95
C GLY A 3 -22.91 -25.15 28.55
N TRP A 4 -23.34 -26.00 27.62
CA TRP A 4 -23.66 -25.59 26.24
C TRP A 4 -24.76 -24.53 26.22
N ASN A 5 -24.69 -23.63 25.24
CA ASN A 5 -25.71 -22.62 24.97
C ASN A 5 -26.18 -22.67 23.50
N GLY A 6 -27.21 -21.89 23.18
CA GLY A 6 -27.77 -21.79 21.84
C GLY A 6 -28.21 -23.15 21.27
N LEU A 7 -27.93 -23.35 19.97
CA LEU A 7 -28.41 -24.52 19.22
C LEU A 7 -27.98 -25.86 19.82
N ILE A 8 -26.79 -25.92 20.43
CA ILE A 8 -26.27 -27.16 21.02
C ILE A 8 -27.03 -27.48 22.31
N ALA A 9 -27.32 -26.46 23.12
CA ALA A 9 -28.12 -26.64 24.32
C ALA A 9 -29.54 -27.08 23.98
N ASP A 10 -30.13 -26.56 22.91
CA ASP A 10 -31.49 -26.93 22.51
C ASP A 10 -31.57 -28.40 22.06
N LEU A 11 -30.53 -28.92 21.39
CA LEU A 11 -30.42 -30.34 21.06
C LEU A 11 -30.28 -31.21 22.32
N ILE A 12 -29.36 -30.85 23.23
CA ILE A 12 -29.12 -31.63 24.46
C ILE A 12 -30.34 -31.64 25.37
N ASN A 13 -31.06 -30.53 25.46
CA ASN A 13 -32.26 -30.40 26.30
C ASN A 13 -33.53 -30.94 25.62
N ASN A 14 -33.42 -31.62 24.47
CA ASN A 14 -34.55 -32.15 23.69
C ASN A 14 -35.61 -31.08 23.33
N LYS A 15 -35.18 -29.84 23.10
CA LYS A 15 -36.05 -28.78 22.55
C LYS A 15 -36.09 -28.80 21.03
N ALA A 16 -35.09 -29.43 20.39
CA ALA A 16 -35.03 -29.66 18.96
C ALA A 16 -34.50 -31.08 18.71
N ASP A 17 -35.09 -31.78 17.73
CA ASP A 17 -34.66 -33.14 17.36
C ASP A 17 -33.50 -33.14 16.35
N MET A 18 -33.39 -32.07 15.55
CA MET A 18 -32.35 -31.92 14.52
C MET A 18 -32.03 -30.45 14.27
N CYS A 19 -30.75 -30.15 14.00
CA CYS A 19 -30.30 -28.82 13.60
C CYS A 19 -29.62 -28.88 12.23
N VAL A 20 -30.15 -28.13 11.25
CA VAL A 20 -29.57 -27.99 9.92
C VAL A 20 -29.10 -26.55 9.75
N THR A 21 -27.79 -26.33 9.82
CA THR A 21 -27.18 -24.99 9.72
C THR A 21 -25.69 -25.08 9.34
N SER A 22 -25.01 -23.93 9.21
CA SER A 22 -23.56 -23.87 9.04
C SER A 22 -22.83 -24.18 10.36
N LEU A 23 -22.86 -25.44 10.78
CA LEU A 23 -22.20 -25.91 12.00
C LEU A 23 -20.95 -26.71 11.65
N LYS A 24 -19.78 -26.26 12.09
CA LYS A 24 -18.55 -27.02 11.93
C LYS A 24 -18.49 -28.16 12.94
N LEU A 25 -18.13 -29.35 12.44
CA LEU A 25 -17.74 -30.51 13.24
C LEU A 25 -16.48 -30.16 14.05
N ASN A 26 -16.52 -30.39 15.35
CA ASN A 26 -15.36 -30.32 16.23
C ASN A 26 -15.42 -31.45 17.27
N SER A 27 -14.27 -31.81 17.85
CA SER A 27 -14.21 -32.90 18.84
C SER A 27 -14.88 -32.57 20.17
N GLU A 28 -15.10 -31.29 20.47
CA GLU A 28 -15.79 -30.87 21.68
C GLU A 28 -17.30 -31.07 21.58
N ARG A 29 -17.92 -30.65 20.48
CA ARG A 29 -19.37 -30.82 20.27
C ARG A 29 -19.72 -32.27 19.97
N ALA A 30 -18.86 -32.98 19.24
CA ALA A 30 -19.05 -34.41 18.95
C ALA A 30 -19.02 -35.32 20.19
N ARG A 31 -18.67 -34.79 21.38
CA ARG A 31 -18.80 -35.53 22.65
C ARG A 31 -20.22 -35.55 23.20
N ASP A 32 -21.03 -34.53 22.86
CA ASP A 32 -22.35 -34.32 23.45
C ASP A 32 -23.49 -34.40 22.42
N ILE A 33 -23.19 -34.25 21.12
CA ILE A 33 -24.15 -34.38 20.01
C ILE A 33 -23.56 -35.19 18.85
N ASP A 34 -24.43 -35.88 18.12
CA ASP A 34 -24.06 -36.64 16.92
C ASP A 34 -24.15 -35.79 15.65
N PHE A 35 -23.22 -36.03 14.72
CA PHE A 35 -23.18 -35.38 13.42
C PHE A 35 -23.39 -36.40 12.29
N SER A 36 -24.06 -35.97 11.22
CA SER A 36 -24.09 -36.72 9.97
C SER A 36 -22.76 -36.63 9.23
N LEU A 37 -22.65 -37.33 8.10
CA LEU A 37 -21.56 -37.09 7.15
C LEU A 37 -21.59 -35.63 6.67
N PRO A 38 -20.43 -34.97 6.54
CA PRO A 38 -20.36 -33.60 6.06
C PRO A 38 -20.83 -33.54 4.59
N PHE A 39 -21.75 -32.62 4.29
CA PHE A 39 -22.22 -32.41 2.91
C PHE A 39 -21.42 -31.32 2.17
N LEU A 40 -20.68 -30.47 2.90
CA LEU A 40 -19.89 -29.38 2.38
C LEU A 40 -18.60 -29.21 3.18
N GLU A 41 -17.46 -29.27 2.51
CA GLU A 41 -16.16 -28.94 3.09
C GLU A 41 -15.89 -27.44 2.95
N THR A 42 -15.60 -26.77 4.06
CA THR A 42 -15.31 -25.32 4.08
C THR A 42 -13.99 -25.02 4.78
N GLY A 43 -13.16 -24.20 4.14
CA GLY A 43 -11.93 -23.67 4.71
C GLY A 43 -12.12 -22.42 5.56
N ILE A 44 -10.99 -21.81 5.95
CA ILE A 44 -10.92 -20.45 6.49
C ILE A 44 -10.24 -19.61 5.41
N ALA A 45 -10.84 -18.46 5.07
CA ALA A 45 -10.29 -17.52 4.11
C ALA A 45 -10.23 -16.13 4.73
N ILE A 46 -9.19 -15.37 4.34
CA ILE A 46 -9.04 -13.96 4.74
C ILE A 46 -9.48 -13.10 3.57
N ILE A 47 -10.40 -12.18 3.82
CA ILE A 47 -10.86 -11.21 2.83
C ILE A 47 -10.04 -9.92 3.01
N VAL A 48 -9.45 -9.43 1.92
CA VAL A 48 -8.70 -8.18 1.89
C VAL A 48 -9.31 -7.21 0.88
N LYS A 49 -9.20 -5.90 1.15
CA LYS A 49 -9.64 -4.86 0.22
C LYS A 49 -8.69 -4.78 -0.97
N ILE A 50 -9.22 -4.94 -2.18
CA ILE A 50 -8.46 -4.69 -3.42
C ILE A 50 -8.06 -3.22 -3.46
N ARG A 51 -6.76 -2.94 -3.61
CA ARG A 51 -6.23 -1.60 -3.89
C ARG A 51 -5.96 -1.52 -5.39
N SER A 52 -6.68 -0.66 -6.11
CA SER A 52 -6.38 -0.38 -7.51
C SER A 52 -5.06 0.37 -7.59
N GLY A 53 -3.97 -0.37 -7.80
CA GLY A 53 -2.64 0.19 -7.96
C GLY A 53 -2.42 0.70 -9.37
N VAL A 54 -3.12 1.78 -9.76
CA VAL A 54 -2.59 2.61 -10.84
C VAL A 54 -1.55 3.49 -10.16
N LEU A 55 -0.27 3.16 -10.32
CA LEU A 55 0.80 4.05 -9.88
C LEU A 55 0.50 5.41 -10.50
N SER A 56 0.41 6.45 -9.66
CA SER A 56 0.21 7.79 -10.17
C SER A 56 1.37 8.10 -11.14
N PRO A 57 1.11 8.66 -12.33
CA PRO A 57 2.18 9.15 -13.19
C PRO A 57 3.09 10.15 -12.47
N THR A 58 2.63 10.78 -11.39
CA THR A 58 3.40 11.71 -10.55
C THR A 58 4.19 11.05 -9.42
N ALA A 59 4.15 9.72 -9.28
CA ALA A 59 4.83 9.01 -8.19
C ALA A 59 6.35 9.25 -8.18
N PHE A 60 6.95 9.61 -9.32
CA PHE A 60 8.36 9.99 -9.39
C PHE A 60 8.66 11.36 -8.74
N LEU A 61 7.65 12.23 -8.56
CA LEU A 61 7.78 13.53 -7.90
C LEU A 61 7.53 13.44 -6.38
N GLU A 62 6.87 12.38 -5.90
CA GLU A 62 6.56 12.14 -4.49
C GLU A 62 7.77 12.11 -3.53
N PRO A 63 9.01 11.73 -3.94
CA PRO A 63 10.15 11.75 -3.03
C PRO A 63 10.51 13.14 -2.48
N PHE A 64 10.09 14.22 -3.15
CA PHE A 64 10.40 15.59 -2.75
C PHE A 64 9.14 16.45 -2.64
N GLU A 65 9.05 17.22 -1.56
CA GLU A 65 8.01 18.25 -1.41
C GLU A 65 8.20 19.38 -2.43
N TYR A 66 7.11 20.10 -2.71
CA TYR A 66 7.11 21.26 -3.60
C TYR A 66 8.19 22.29 -3.23
N SER A 67 8.37 22.55 -1.94
CA SER A 67 9.41 23.46 -1.43
C SER A 67 10.82 23.03 -1.87
N THR A 68 11.13 21.74 -1.75
CA THR A 68 12.42 21.18 -2.15
C THR A 68 12.65 21.28 -3.65
N TRP A 69 11.63 21.05 -4.48
CA TRP A 69 11.71 21.24 -5.93
C TRP A 69 12.04 22.69 -6.30
N VAL A 70 11.42 23.66 -5.63
CA VAL A 70 11.72 25.09 -5.83
C VAL A 70 13.17 25.40 -5.46
N ILE A 71 13.66 24.87 -4.35
CA ILE A 71 15.05 25.06 -3.92
C ILE A 71 16.04 24.44 -4.94
N ILE A 72 15.80 23.22 -5.41
CA ILE A 72 16.63 22.56 -6.44
C ILE A 72 16.71 23.43 -7.70
N LEU A 73 15.57 23.95 -8.17
CA LEU A 73 15.51 24.81 -9.34
C LEU A 73 16.30 26.11 -9.14
N LEU A 74 16.13 26.78 -8.00
CA LEU A 74 16.86 28.02 -7.71
C LEU A 74 18.37 27.79 -7.59
N VAL A 75 18.79 26.77 -6.84
CA VAL A 75 20.21 26.45 -6.62
C VAL A 75 20.88 26.04 -7.93
N SER A 76 20.20 25.22 -8.75
CA SER A 76 20.76 24.80 -10.05
C SER A 76 20.93 25.97 -11.03
N ILE A 77 19.95 26.88 -11.12
CA ILE A 77 20.04 28.07 -11.97
C ILE A 77 21.18 28.98 -11.49
N GLN A 78 21.22 29.30 -10.20
CA GLN A 78 22.25 30.18 -9.64
C GLN A 78 23.65 29.55 -9.74
N GLY A 79 23.77 28.25 -9.49
CA GLY A 79 25.02 27.51 -9.65
C GLY A 79 25.52 27.51 -11.09
N ALA A 80 24.64 27.27 -12.06
CA ALA A 80 24.99 27.34 -13.47
C ALA A 80 25.40 28.76 -13.88
N ALA A 81 24.65 29.79 -13.47
CA ALA A 81 24.96 31.19 -13.78
C ALA A 81 26.32 31.62 -13.20
N LEU A 82 26.59 31.28 -11.93
CA LEU A 82 27.88 31.56 -11.29
C LEU A 82 29.02 30.82 -12.00
N SER A 83 28.81 29.55 -12.38
CA SER A 83 29.80 28.78 -13.09
C SER A 83 30.15 29.43 -14.44
N ILE A 84 29.14 29.80 -15.23
CA ILE A 84 29.33 30.51 -16.50
C ILE A 84 30.07 31.84 -16.27
N PHE A 85 29.66 32.62 -15.27
CA PHE A 85 30.31 33.89 -14.94
C PHE A 85 31.79 33.72 -14.61
N ILE A 86 32.15 32.71 -13.81
CA ILE A 86 33.56 32.40 -13.49
C ILE A 86 34.30 31.96 -14.75
N PHE A 87 33.71 31.10 -15.58
CA PHE A 87 34.34 30.67 -16.83
C PHE A 87 34.60 31.84 -17.78
N GLU A 88 33.65 32.76 -17.92
CA GLU A 88 33.81 33.96 -18.73
C GLU A 88 34.81 34.95 -18.13
N TRP A 89 34.88 35.09 -16.80
CA TRP A 89 35.83 35.96 -16.15
C TRP A 89 37.28 35.46 -16.26
N VAL A 90 37.50 34.15 -16.15
CA VAL A 90 38.82 33.52 -16.29
C VAL A 90 39.22 33.36 -17.77
N SER A 91 38.25 33.29 -18.68
CA SER A 91 38.46 33.13 -20.11
C SER A 91 39.21 34.35 -20.70
N PRO A 92 40.40 34.16 -21.28
CA PRO A 92 41.17 35.25 -21.91
C PRO A 92 40.51 35.80 -23.19
N TYR A 93 39.45 35.15 -23.69
CA TYR A 93 38.72 35.53 -24.91
C TYR A 93 37.35 36.17 -24.63
N SER A 94 36.83 36.10 -23.40
CA SER A 94 35.43 36.49 -23.10
C SER A 94 35.21 37.99 -22.95
N PHE A 95 36.24 38.78 -22.64
CA PHE A 95 36.17 40.26 -22.61
C PHE A 95 37.02 40.95 -23.68
N ASN A 96 37.68 40.18 -24.56
CA ASN A 96 38.38 40.73 -25.72
C ASN A 96 37.51 40.56 -26.97
N MET A 97 36.42 41.33 -27.02
CA MET A 97 35.86 41.72 -28.31
C MET A 97 36.90 42.64 -28.96
N SER A 98 37.88 42.00 -29.62
CA SER A 98 38.91 42.68 -30.38
C SER A 98 38.23 43.74 -31.23
N LYS A 99 38.67 44.98 -31.04
CA LYS A 99 38.05 46.22 -31.51
C LYS A 99 38.12 46.41 -33.03
N TYR A 100 38.26 45.33 -33.80
CA TYR A 100 38.43 45.37 -35.26
C TYR A 100 37.61 44.27 -35.94
N PRO A 101 36.77 44.63 -36.94
CA PRO A 101 36.16 43.64 -37.81
C PRO A 101 37.25 42.91 -38.65
N PRO A 102 37.01 41.66 -39.06
CA PRO A 102 37.89 40.96 -40.00
C PRO A 102 37.93 41.71 -41.35
N PRO A 103 39.07 41.65 -42.07
CA PRO A 103 39.25 42.32 -43.36
C PRO A 103 38.32 41.78 -44.46
#